data_AF-A0A1E4L4P1-F1
#
_entry.id   AF-A0A1E4L4P1-F1
#
_cell.length_a   1.000
_cell.length_b   1.000
_cell.length_c   1.000
_cell.angle_alpha   90.00
_cell.angle_beta   90.00
_cell.angle_gamma   90.00
#
_symmetry.space_group_name_H-M   'P 1'
#
loop_
_entity.id
_entity.type
_entity.pdbx_description
1 polymer ?
#
loop_
_entity_poly.entity_id
_entity_poly.type
_entity_poly.pdbx_seq_one_letter_code
_entity_poly.pdbx_strand_id
1 'polypeptide(L)' 'MNPKDLESLVTREMPFGMHKGRIIADLPGNYLNWFARNGFPPGEIGRLLALMQEIDHNGLADILTPLRQRSGHPPGPTD' A
#
# COMPACT_ATOMS: atom_id res chain seq x y z
N MET A 1 3.38 -14.32 -4.76
CA MET A 1 3.31 -13.43 -3.59
C MET A 1 4.40 -13.85 -2.61
N ASN A 2 5.32 -12.95 -2.26
CA ASN A 2 6.31 -13.20 -1.21
C ASN A 2 5.72 -12.66 0.11
N PRO A 3 5.76 -13.39 1.24
CA PRO A 3 5.28 -12.86 2.52
C PRO A 3 5.93 -11.51 2.91
N LYS A 4 7.15 -11.24 2.41
CA LYS A 4 7.82 -9.93 2.57
C LYS A 4 7.09 -8.77 1.89
N ASP A 5 6.29 -9.04 0.86
CA ASP A 5 5.55 -7.98 0.16
C ASP A 5 4.55 -7.31 1.11
N LEU A 6 3.86 -8.07 1.98
CA LEU A 6 2.93 -7.52 2.97
C LEU A 6 3.63 -6.65 4.03
N GLU A 7 4.81 -7.06 4.48
CA GLU A 7 5.64 -6.24 5.38
C GLU A 7 6.10 -4.96 4.68
N SER A 8 6.47 -5.04 3.41
CA SER A 8 6.81 -3.87 2.60
C SER A 8 5.63 -2.90 2.45
N LEU A 9 4.38 -3.38 2.34
CA LEU A 9 3.21 -2.47 2.27
C LEU A 9 3.12 -1.55 3.48
N VAL A 10 3.45 -2.05 4.68
CA VAL A 10 3.28 -1.34 5.95
C VAL A 10 4.55 -0.66 6.47
N THR A 11 5.65 -0.71 5.71
CA THR A 11 6.94 -0.11 6.07
C THR A 11 7.51 0.76 4.97
N ARG A 12 7.19 0.47 3.70
CA ARG A 12 7.73 1.20 2.56
C ARG A 12 6.92 2.47 2.31
N GLU A 13 7.63 3.58 2.24
CA GLU A 13 7.07 4.84 1.79
C GLU A 13 7.07 4.94 0.27
N MET A 14 6.07 5.65 -0.25
CA MET A 14 5.96 5.99 -1.65
C MET A 14 7.12 6.93 -2.03
N PRO A 15 7.97 6.59 -3.01
CA PRO A 15 9.19 7.36 -3.30
C PRO A 15 8.96 8.60 -4.18
N PHE A 16 7.78 8.72 -4.81
CA PHE A 16 7.47 9.80 -5.75
C PHE A 16 5.96 10.10 -5.81
N GLY A 17 5.59 11.11 -6.60
CA GLY A 17 4.21 11.53 -6.80
C GLY A 17 3.67 12.39 -5.66
N MET A 18 2.36 12.63 -5.69
CA MET A 18 1.68 13.51 -4.72
C MET A 18 1.71 12.96 -3.29
N HIS A 19 1.79 11.63 -3.14
CA HIS A 19 1.84 10.95 -1.85
C HIS A 19 3.26 10.54 -1.43
N LYS A 20 4.30 11.20 -1.95
CA LYS A 20 5.68 10.92 -1.58
C LYS A 20 5.87 11.00 -0.06
N GLY A 21 6.55 10.01 0.53
CA GLY A 21 6.78 9.91 1.98
C GLY A 21 5.62 9.28 2.76
N ARG A 22 4.53 8.90 2.10
CA ARG A 22 3.42 8.17 2.72
C ARG A 22 3.63 6.67 2.58
N ILE A 23 3.33 5.89 3.62
CA ILE A 23 3.38 4.43 3.57
C ILE A 23 2.40 3.91 2.52
N ILE A 24 2.82 2.86 1.78
CA ILE A 24 2.01 2.28 0.70
C ILE A 24 0.63 1.84 1.21
N ALA A 25 0.56 1.21 2.38
CA ALA A 25 -0.69 0.81 3.01
C ALA A 25 -1.60 1.98 3.43
N ASP A 26 -1.09 3.22 3.48
CA ASP A 26 -1.85 4.44 3.79
C ASP A 26 -2.24 5.24 2.55
N LEU A 27 -1.92 4.73 1.35
CA LEU A 27 -2.26 5.39 0.10
C LEU A 27 -3.78 5.39 -0.11
N PRO A 28 -4.36 6.52 -0.55
CA PRO A 28 -5.77 6.60 -0.84
C PRO A 28 -6.20 5.61 -1.95
N GLY A 29 -7.35 4.95 -1.77
CA GLY A 29 -7.88 4.01 -2.77
C GLY A 29 -8.12 4.65 -4.15
N ASN A 30 -8.46 5.94 -4.22
CA ASN A 30 -8.58 6.66 -5.51
C ASN A 30 -7.24 6.75 -6.26
N TYR A 31 -6.13 6.87 -5.54
CA TYR A 31 -4.78 6.92 -6.10
C TYR A 31 -4.33 5.54 -6.60
N LEU A 32 -4.63 4.49 -5.84
CA LEU A 32 -4.37 3.10 -6.26
C LEU A 32 -5.22 2.74 -7.49
N ASN A 33 -6.50 3.13 -7.50
CA ASN A 33 -7.40 2.95 -8.65
C ASN A 33 -6.92 3.70 -9.90
N TRP A 34 -6.31 4.87 -9.73
CA TRP A 34 -5.70 5.60 -10.84
C TRP A 34 -4.55 4.79 -11.45
N PHE A 35 -3.66 4.20 -10.64
CA PHE A 35 -2.61 3.31 -11.14
C PHE A 35 -3.16 2.04 -11.80
N ALA A 36 -4.24 1.46 -11.27
CA ALA A 36 -4.89 0.29 -11.87
C ALA A 36 -5.37 0.57 -13.31
N ARG A 37 -5.73 1.83 -13.60
CA ARG A 37 -6.18 2.27 -14.94
C ARG A 37 -5.04 2.72 -15.84
N ASN A 38 -4.04 3.41 -15.30
CA ASN A 38 -2.94 4.00 -16.08
C ASN A 38 -1.73 3.06 -16.22
N GLY A 39 -1.68 2.01 -15.40
CA GLY A 39 -0.56 1.08 -15.31
C GLY A 39 0.34 1.36 -14.11
N PHE A 40 0.86 0.30 -13.51
CA PHE A 40 1.81 0.39 -12.39
C PHE A 40 3.24 0.60 -12.89
N PRO A 41 4.07 1.36 -12.14
CA PRO A 41 5.48 1.55 -12.49
C PRO A 41 6.23 0.21 -12.45
N PRO A 42 7.27 0.00 -13.26
CA PRO A 42 8.04 -1.24 -13.20
C PRO A 42 8.79 -1.38 -11.86
N GLY A 43 9.13 -2.62 -11.51
CA GLY A 43 9.93 -2.92 -10.32
C GLY A 43 9.12 -3.19 -9.06
N GLU A 44 9.76 -3.05 -7.91
CA GLU A 44 9.19 -3.40 -6.61
C GLU A 44 7.99 -2.51 -6.26
N ILE A 45 8.09 -1.20 -6.48
CA ILE A 45 7.04 -0.24 -6.12
C ILE A 45 5.73 -0.55 -6.84
N GLY A 46 5.75 -0.78 -8.15
CA GLY A 46 4.49 -1.08 -8.84
C GLY A 46 3.90 -2.42 -8.46
N ARG A 47 4.73 -3.42 -8.11
CA ARG A 47 4.24 -4.68 -7.56
C ARG A 47 3.53 -4.47 -6.21
N LEU A 48 4.10 -3.64 -5.34
CA LEU A 48 3.48 -3.30 -4.05
C LEU A 48 2.19 -2.49 -4.24
N LEU A 49 2.16 -1.54 -5.18
CA LEU A 49 0.95 -0.78 -5.50
C LEU A 49 -0.15 -1.66 -6.08
N ALA A 50 0.18 -2.59 -6.98
CA ALA A 50 -0.77 -3.56 -7.52
C ALA A 50 -1.33 -4.45 -6.41
N LEU A 51 -0.46 -4.94 -5.52
CA LEU A 51 -0.88 -5.74 -4.38
C LEU A 51 -1.78 -4.94 -3.43
N MET A 52 -1.43 -3.69 -3.13
CA MET A 52 -2.25 -2.84 -2.27
C MET A 52 -3.62 -2.57 -2.90
N GLN A 53 -3.68 -2.34 -4.21
CA GLN A 53 -4.93 -2.20 -4.95
C GLN A 53 -5.79 -3.46 -4.86
N GLU A 54 -5.20 -4.65 -4.99
CA GLU A 54 -5.93 -5.91 -4.84
C GLU A 54 -6.50 -6.06 -3.42
N ILE A 55 -5.72 -5.71 -2.39
CA ILE A 55 -6.17 -5.75 -0.99
C ILE A 55 -7.32 -4.77 -0.75
N ASP A 56 -7.18 -3.52 -1.23
CA ASP A 56 -8.20 -2.47 -1.11
C ASP A 56 -9.49 -2.86 -1.85
N HIS A 57 -9.37 -3.33 -3.09
CA HIS A 57 -10.51 -3.74 -3.91
C HIS A 57 -11.31 -4.90 -3.31
N ASN A 58 -10.65 -5.80 -2.59
CA ASN A 58 -11.29 -6.93 -1.91
C ASN A 58 -11.74 -6.59 -0.47
N GLY A 59 -11.53 -5.36 0.01
CA GLY A 59 -11.87 -4.99 1.39
C GLY A 59 -11.03 -5.70 2.45
N LEU A 60 -9.80 -6.10 2.10
CA LEU A 60 -8.91 -6.89 2.97
C LEU A 60 -7.88 -6.03 3.71
N ALA A 61 -8.02 -4.71 3.75
CA ALA A 61 -7.04 -3.81 4.37
C ALA A 61 -6.74 -4.16 5.84
N ASP A 62 -7.74 -4.68 6.57
CA ASP A 62 -7.61 -5.06 7.98
C ASP A 62 -6.58 -6.16 8.24
N ILE A 63 -6.24 -6.99 7.23
CA ILE A 63 -5.20 -8.02 7.36
C ILE A 63 -3.82 -7.41 7.62
N LEU A 64 -3.63 -6.13 7.29
CA LEU A 64 -2.38 -5.40 7.49
C LEU A 64 -2.26 -4.81 8.89
N THR A 65 -3.36 -4.70 9.65
CA THR A 65 -3.39 -4.16 11.02
C THR A 65 -2.39 -4.82 11.97
N PRO A 66 -2.31 -6.15 12.10
CA PRO A 66 -1.30 -6.77 12.97
C PRO A 66 0.14 -6.52 12.51
N LEU A 67 0.36 -6.39 11.20
CA LEU A 67 1.69 -6.08 10.65
C LEU A 67 2.10 -4.64 10.96
N ARG A 68 1.16 -3.71 10.86
CA ARG A 68 1.31 -2.28 11.22
C ARG A 68 1.67 -2.06 12.68
N GLN A 69 1.01 -2.79 13.58
CA GLN A 69 1.32 -2.75 15.01
C GLN A 69 2.76 -3.22 15.27
N ARG A 70 3.20 -4.26 14.56
CA ARG A 70 4.57 -4.77 14.66
C ARG A 70 5.62 -3.82 14.08
N SER A 71 5.28 -3.07 13.03
CA SER A 71 6.18 -2.09 12.39
C SER A 71 6.17 -0.70 13.05
N GLY A 72 5.40 -0.50 14.12
CA GLY A 72 5.30 0.79 14.82
C GLY A 72 4.53 1.86 14.04
N HIS A 73 3.80 1.49 12.99
CA HIS A 73 2.99 2.38 12.16
C HIS A 73 1.51 2.00 12.26
N PRO A 74 0.83 2.36 13.37
CA PRO A 74 -0.59 2.09 13.51
C PRO A 74 -1.38 2.72 12.36
N PRO A 75 -2.51 2.12 11.94
CA PRO A 75 -3.36 2.70 10.91
C PRO A 75 -3.70 4.14 11.28
N GLY A 76 -3.50 5.07 10.33
CA GLY A 76 -3.95 6.45 10.50
C GLY A 76 -5.46 6.49 10.72
N PRO A 77 -6.00 7.55 11.36
CA PRO A 77 -7.44 7.71 11.47
C PRO A 77 -8.04 7.66 10.06
N THR A 78 -8.93 6.69 9.85
CA THR A 78 -9.74 6.59 8.64
C THR A 78 -10.65 7.81 8.66
N ASP A 79 -10.45 8.73 7.71
CA ASP A 79 -11.37 9.86 7.50
C ASP A 79 -12.72 9.34 6.95
#